data_AF-A0A6G6WXA8-F1
#
_entry.id   AF-A0A6G6WXA8-F1
#
_cell.length_a   1.000
_cell.length_b   1.000
_cell.length_c   1.000
_cell.angle_alpha   90.00
_cell.angle_beta   90.00
_cell.angle_gamma   90.00
#
_symmetry.space_group_name_H-M   'P 1'
#
loop_
_entity.id
_entity.type
_entity.pdbx_description
1 polymer ?
#
loop_
_entity_poly.entity_id
_entity_poly.type
_entity_poly.pdbx_seq_one_letter_code
_entity_poly.pdbx_strand_id
1 'polypeptide(L)'
;MKSKSLFRRHLALTTILTAAPFFGYGRQAHAACDPVAPGSSTILCSGANLATVGVINVDNANVSTAPGFSVDAAGNGVFVSGNGHIRFTDDNASIIKGGASASGIYARSNGAAGADPAAITISTNGDVTGGRNGIKAMNYGGGDITITADGKVAATDGDGIYAYNAGTNGRVIVTTGVGSDVSGKKDGIDVRDFGSGDTEIIANGKVTGTLGDGIVAHNTPEGGNLTITTGAGSEVSGGDRGIEANNFGRGSDLGITVDGMVTGKDGVFAVNSQFSRNLTIAMGADSEIAGTNRGIRAENNGSGDLLITIAGRVTADTGTAVRAVNSENSNNLTIVTAVGSEIVAKMDEDYNGGNGISASSYGRGNLDITVNGDVTSEHYHGIYAYNSENGGDLKITVGTESTVNGDFFGINAGNYGRGNLEITVLGEVNSPNNAVVARNRGGP
;
A
#
# COMPACT_ATOMS: atom_id res chain seq x y z
N MET A 1 -78.72 -4.64 76.78
CA MET A 1 -79.68 -4.88 75.67
C MET A 1 -79.79 -3.63 74.81
N LYS A 2 -79.85 -3.78 73.47
CA LYS A 2 -80.29 -2.84 72.39
C LYS A 2 -80.54 -1.36 72.81
N SER A 3 -79.92 -0.34 72.19
CA SER A 3 -80.35 0.30 70.92
C SER A 3 -79.67 1.70 70.86
N LYS A 4 -79.28 2.36 69.75
CA LYS A 4 -79.28 2.09 68.29
C LYS A 4 -78.12 2.88 67.62
N SER A 5 -77.95 2.76 66.30
CA SER A 5 -76.97 3.48 65.47
C SER A 5 -77.37 4.91 65.07
N LEU A 6 -76.38 5.79 64.84
CA LEU A 6 -76.46 6.82 63.78
C LEU A 6 -75.08 7.04 63.13
N PHE A 7 -75.09 7.12 61.79
CA PHE A 7 -73.93 7.20 60.91
C PHE A 7 -73.45 8.66 60.74
N ARG A 8 -72.12 8.93 60.69
CA ARG A 8 -71.53 9.89 59.72
C ARG A 8 -69.99 9.93 59.69
N ARG A 9 -69.46 9.49 58.54
CA ARG A 9 -68.39 10.08 57.70
C ARG A 9 -66.94 10.25 58.24
N HIS A 10 -66.04 9.58 57.50
CA HIS A 10 -64.73 10.04 56.98
C HIS A 10 -63.76 10.74 57.96
N LEU A 11 -62.55 10.23 58.17
CA LEU A 11 -61.51 10.19 57.13
C LEU A 11 -60.47 9.08 57.43
N ALA A 12 -60.10 8.28 56.43
CA ALA A 12 -58.97 7.36 56.53
C ALA A 12 -57.72 8.08 56.02
N LEU A 13 -56.77 8.40 56.91
CA LEU A 13 -55.52 9.06 56.54
C LEU A 13 -54.47 8.00 56.16
N THR A 14 -54.47 7.59 54.90
CA THR A 14 -53.43 6.71 54.35
C THR A 14 -52.14 7.49 54.16
N THR A 15 -51.09 7.11 54.89
CA THR A 15 -49.73 7.64 54.76
C THR A 15 -49.15 7.24 53.40
N ILE A 16 -49.19 8.16 52.43
CA ILE A 16 -48.49 8.02 51.16
C ILE A 16 -47.00 8.22 51.43
N LEU A 17 -46.22 7.15 51.35
CA LEU A 17 -44.77 7.23 51.39
C LEU A 17 -44.28 7.81 50.05
N THR A 18 -44.06 9.11 50.00
CA THR A 18 -43.55 9.81 48.81
C THR A 18 -42.10 9.40 48.57
N ALA A 19 -41.89 8.39 47.74
CA ALA A 19 -40.58 8.12 47.16
C ALA A 19 -40.21 9.29 46.25
N ALA A 20 -39.38 10.20 46.77
CA ALA A 20 -38.79 11.24 45.95
C ALA A 20 -37.84 10.56 44.95
N PRO A 21 -38.03 10.71 43.62
CA PRO A 21 -36.97 10.41 42.69
C PRO A 21 -35.87 11.42 42.97
N PHE A 22 -34.79 10.97 43.61
CA PHE A 22 -33.53 11.66 43.51
C PHE A 22 -33.13 11.59 42.03
N PHE A 23 -33.50 12.63 41.28
CA PHE A 23 -32.79 13.05 40.09
C PHE A 23 -31.39 13.47 40.54
N GLY A 24 -30.57 12.48 40.88
CA GLY A 24 -29.13 12.65 40.89
C GLY A 24 -28.78 13.11 39.49
N TYR A 25 -28.35 14.36 39.38
CA TYR A 25 -27.77 14.89 38.16
C TYR A 25 -26.70 13.90 37.72
N GLY A 26 -27.01 13.14 36.66
CA GLY A 26 -26.01 12.33 35.98
C GLY A 26 -24.92 13.31 35.58
N ARG A 27 -23.74 13.19 36.19
CA ARG A 27 -22.59 13.99 35.80
C ARG A 27 -22.42 13.74 34.31
N GLN A 28 -22.53 14.78 33.49
CA GLN A 28 -22.04 14.70 32.12
C GLN A 28 -20.59 14.21 32.23
N ALA A 29 -20.29 13.08 31.58
CA ALA A 29 -19.02 12.40 31.70
C ALA A 29 -17.93 13.23 31.00
N HIS A 30 -17.44 14.25 31.70
CA HIS A 30 -16.51 15.22 31.16
C HIS A 30 -15.06 14.75 31.33
N ALA A 31 -14.76 13.68 30.61
CA ALA A 31 -13.43 13.37 30.09
C ALA A 31 -13.58 12.33 28.98
N ALA A 32 -13.38 12.75 27.73
CA ALA A 32 -13.32 11.82 26.59
C ALA A 32 -12.14 10.84 26.73
N CYS A 33 -11.06 11.35 27.32
CA CYS A 33 -9.82 10.66 27.61
C CYS A 33 -9.22 11.23 28.91
N ASP A 34 -8.89 10.35 29.86
CA ASP A 34 -8.24 10.72 31.13
C ASP A 34 -6.88 10.03 31.28
N PRO A 35 -5.87 10.69 31.86
CA PRO A 35 -4.66 10.02 32.35
C PRO A 35 -5.02 8.94 33.38
N VAL A 36 -4.45 7.74 33.23
CA VAL A 36 -4.70 6.60 34.16
C VAL A 36 -4.20 6.87 35.59
N ALA A 37 -3.31 7.86 35.74
CA ALA A 37 -2.89 8.45 37.01
C ALA A 37 -2.52 9.93 36.78
N PRO A 38 -2.61 10.80 37.79
CA PRO A 38 -2.25 12.22 37.66
C PRO A 38 -0.84 12.42 37.11
N GLY A 39 -0.72 13.14 35.99
CA GLY A 39 0.56 13.39 35.32
C GLY A 39 1.10 12.25 34.46
N SER A 40 0.36 11.14 34.30
CA SER A 40 0.74 10.06 33.39
C SER A 40 0.54 10.45 31.93
N SER A 41 1.47 10.05 31.05
CA SER A 41 1.26 10.09 29.60
C SER A 41 0.39 8.94 29.08
N THR A 42 0.10 7.94 29.92
CA THR A 42 -0.83 6.84 29.60
C THR A 42 -2.26 7.29 29.86
N ILE A 43 -3.10 7.20 28.83
CA ILE A 43 -4.41 7.82 28.75
C ILE A 43 -5.42 6.78 28.26
N LEU A 44 -6.58 6.73 28.92
CA LEU A 44 -7.70 5.86 28.55
C LEU A 44 -8.87 6.70 28.05
N CYS A 45 -9.31 6.44 26.83
CA CYS A 45 -10.41 7.11 26.16
C CYS A 45 -11.69 6.27 26.22
N SER A 46 -12.83 6.88 26.51
CA SER A 46 -14.09 6.15 26.71
C SER A 46 -15.33 6.95 26.32
N GLY A 47 -16.46 6.24 26.17
CA GLY A 47 -17.77 6.84 25.88
C GLY A 47 -17.92 7.40 24.46
N ALA A 48 -19.10 7.94 24.18
CA ALA A 48 -19.43 8.55 22.89
C ALA A 48 -19.13 10.05 22.89
N ASN A 49 -18.38 10.50 21.88
CA ASN A 49 -17.87 11.87 21.80
C ASN A 49 -18.37 12.58 20.54
N LEU A 50 -19.00 13.74 20.68
CA LEU A 50 -19.53 14.55 19.57
C LEU A 50 -18.59 15.71 19.15
N ALA A 51 -17.31 15.60 19.52
CA ALA A 51 -16.28 16.60 19.31
C ALA A 51 -14.91 15.93 19.24
N THR A 52 -13.92 16.67 18.72
CA THR A 52 -12.53 16.20 18.61
C THR A 52 -12.00 15.67 19.93
N VAL A 53 -11.53 14.44 19.93
CA VAL A 53 -10.82 13.81 21.04
C VAL A 53 -9.34 14.20 20.95
N GLY A 54 -8.96 15.26 21.68
CA GLY A 54 -7.62 15.85 21.62
C GLY A 54 -6.74 15.48 22.81
N VAL A 55 -5.64 14.77 22.54
CA VAL A 55 -4.52 14.55 23.47
C VAL A 55 -3.33 15.38 22.95
N ILE A 56 -3.22 16.63 23.40
CA ILE A 56 -2.36 17.65 22.77
C ILE A 56 -1.26 18.09 23.72
N ASN A 57 -0.03 18.18 23.21
CA ASN A 57 1.20 18.50 23.95
C ASN A 57 1.47 17.53 25.11
N VAL A 58 1.21 16.23 24.89
CA VAL A 58 1.55 15.16 25.84
C VAL A 58 2.75 14.40 25.29
N ASP A 59 3.91 14.60 25.90
CA ASP A 59 5.12 13.87 25.55
C ASP A 59 4.99 12.39 25.92
N ASN A 60 5.48 11.50 25.04
CA ASN A 60 5.35 10.05 25.16
C ASN A 60 3.90 9.59 25.40
N ALA A 61 2.92 10.26 24.76
CA ALA A 61 1.51 9.92 24.87
C ALA A 61 1.26 8.44 24.54
N ASN A 62 0.56 7.73 25.42
CA ASN A 62 0.18 6.34 25.26
C ASN A 62 -1.34 6.22 25.41
N VAL A 63 -2.06 6.41 24.31
CA VAL A 63 -3.52 6.50 24.29
C VAL A 63 -4.12 5.14 23.95
N SER A 64 -5.10 4.71 24.75
CA SER A 64 -5.87 3.47 24.55
C SER A 64 -7.37 3.74 24.59
N THR A 65 -8.17 2.94 23.91
CA THR A 65 -9.65 3.02 23.99
C THR A 65 -10.22 2.03 25.00
N ALA A 66 -11.43 2.32 25.47
CA ALA A 66 -12.27 1.41 26.26
C ALA A 66 -13.48 0.94 25.43
N PRO A 67 -14.11 -0.21 25.78
CA PRO A 67 -15.33 -0.68 25.13
C PRO A 67 -16.42 0.40 25.05
N GLY A 68 -17.00 0.60 23.87
CA GLY A 68 -18.03 1.62 23.63
C GLY A 68 -17.48 3.05 23.43
N PHE A 69 -16.16 3.22 23.30
CA PHE A 69 -15.59 4.46 22.79
C PHE A 69 -16.06 4.71 21.35
N SER A 70 -16.44 5.96 21.06
CA SER A 70 -16.72 6.43 19.70
C SER A 70 -16.53 7.93 19.58
N VAL A 71 -16.31 8.39 18.35
CA VAL A 71 -16.19 9.81 18.01
C VAL A 71 -16.97 10.13 16.74
N ASP A 72 -17.76 11.21 16.78
CA ASP A 72 -18.36 11.86 15.62
C ASP A 72 -18.08 13.36 15.70
N ALA A 73 -16.96 13.79 15.13
CA ALA A 73 -16.41 15.13 15.29
C ALA A 73 -16.43 15.94 13.98
N ALA A 74 -16.75 17.24 14.07
CA ALA A 74 -16.56 18.17 12.96
C ALA A 74 -15.07 18.52 12.69
N GLY A 75 -14.19 18.28 13.67
CA GLY A 75 -12.73 18.38 13.55
C GLY A 75 -12.11 17.00 13.27
N ASN A 76 -10.88 16.76 13.71
CA ASN A 76 -10.34 15.40 13.69
C ASN A 76 -11.16 14.51 14.63
N GLY A 77 -11.27 13.20 14.36
CA GLY A 77 -11.87 12.27 15.31
C GLY A 77 -11.01 12.18 16.57
N VAL A 78 -9.86 11.52 16.46
CA VAL A 78 -8.79 11.52 17.48
C VAL A 78 -7.61 12.34 16.97
N PHE A 79 -7.06 13.22 17.81
CA PHE A 79 -5.81 13.94 17.54
C PHE A 79 -4.85 13.80 18.73
N VAL A 80 -3.76 13.06 18.53
CA VAL A 80 -2.69 12.85 19.51
C VAL A 80 -1.43 13.59 19.07
N SER A 81 -0.86 14.44 19.93
CA SER A 81 0.38 15.16 19.63
C SER A 81 1.23 15.50 20.86
N GLY A 82 2.55 15.54 20.65
CA GLY A 82 3.56 15.84 21.67
C GLY A 82 4.96 15.62 21.09
N ASN A 83 5.95 15.38 21.96
CA ASN A 83 7.27 14.87 21.61
C ASN A 83 7.40 13.39 22.01
N GLY A 84 8.49 12.74 21.59
CA GLY A 84 8.79 11.34 21.89
C GLY A 84 7.88 10.37 21.14
N HIS A 85 7.59 9.22 21.76
CA HIS A 85 6.80 8.17 21.12
C HIS A 85 5.30 8.35 21.40
N ILE A 86 4.59 8.83 20.38
CA ILE A 86 3.13 9.00 20.36
C ILE A 86 2.46 7.68 19.97
N ARG A 87 1.58 7.15 20.82
CA ARG A 87 0.86 5.88 20.59
C ARG A 87 -0.65 6.06 20.68
N PHE A 88 -1.37 5.38 19.80
CA PHE A 88 -2.81 5.19 19.84
C PHE A 88 -3.15 3.73 19.56
N THR A 89 -3.84 3.08 20.50
CA THR A 89 -4.30 1.68 20.39
C THR A 89 -5.81 1.60 20.59
N ASP A 90 -6.49 1.01 19.60
CA ASP A 90 -7.92 0.73 19.64
C ASP A 90 -8.20 -0.74 19.29
N ASP A 91 -8.35 -1.56 20.33
CA ASP A 91 -8.70 -2.98 20.21
C ASP A 91 -10.23 -3.21 20.32
N ASN A 92 -11.03 -2.13 20.44
CA ASN A 92 -12.45 -2.18 20.82
C ASN A 92 -13.42 -1.97 19.65
N ALA A 93 -12.93 -2.04 18.41
CA ALA A 93 -13.66 -1.77 17.18
C ALA A 93 -14.40 -0.42 17.21
N SER A 94 -13.70 0.63 17.66
CA SER A 94 -14.33 1.95 17.88
C SER A 94 -14.73 2.61 16.56
N ILE A 95 -15.87 3.29 16.54
CA ILE A 95 -16.28 4.10 15.39
C ILE A 95 -15.69 5.51 15.60
N ILE A 96 -14.73 5.90 14.75
CA ILE A 96 -13.98 7.17 14.87
C ILE A 96 -14.15 7.98 13.59
N LYS A 97 -14.98 9.03 13.65
CA LYS A 97 -15.26 9.92 12.52
C LYS A 97 -14.70 11.33 12.77
N GLY A 98 -13.88 11.79 11.83
CA GLY A 98 -13.50 13.19 11.66
C GLY A 98 -14.27 13.85 10.51
N GLY A 99 -14.40 15.17 10.58
CA GLY A 99 -15.19 15.98 9.66
C GLY A 99 -14.57 16.14 8.27
N ALA A 100 -15.32 16.78 7.37
CA ALA A 100 -15.07 16.84 5.92
C ALA A 100 -13.69 17.38 5.47
N SER A 101 -12.94 18.07 6.33
CA SER A 101 -11.58 18.58 6.02
C SER A 101 -10.52 18.08 7.01
N ALA A 102 -10.85 17.09 7.83
CA ALA A 102 -10.06 16.62 8.96
C ALA A 102 -9.79 15.12 8.87
N SER A 103 -8.96 14.58 9.77
CA SER A 103 -8.62 13.16 9.78
C SER A 103 -9.46 12.36 10.79
N GLY A 104 -9.70 11.08 10.53
CA GLY A 104 -10.32 10.18 11.50
C GLY A 104 -9.41 10.02 12.72
N ILE A 105 -8.17 9.56 12.49
CA ILE A 105 -7.08 9.58 13.47
C ILE A 105 -5.94 10.46 12.93
N TYR A 106 -5.41 11.36 13.76
CA TYR A 106 -4.19 12.11 13.48
C TYR A 106 -3.20 11.94 14.65
N ALA A 107 -2.04 11.34 14.38
CA ALA A 107 -0.91 11.29 15.30
C ALA A 107 0.22 12.19 14.79
N ARG A 108 0.84 12.97 15.69
CA ARG A 108 1.95 13.88 15.36
C ARG A 108 3.01 13.91 16.45
N SER A 109 4.21 13.42 16.17
CA SER A 109 5.38 13.62 17.04
C SER A 109 6.25 14.75 16.51
N ASN A 110 6.52 15.77 17.33
CA ASN A 110 7.22 16.99 16.93
C ASN A 110 8.75 16.92 17.09
N GLY A 111 9.28 15.90 17.77
CA GLY A 111 10.68 15.79 18.17
C GLY A 111 10.88 14.74 19.26
N ALA A 112 12.10 14.54 19.75
CA ALA A 112 12.40 13.58 20.81
C ALA A 112 11.97 14.09 22.20
N ALA A 113 11.67 13.18 23.13
CA ALA A 113 11.35 13.48 24.53
C ALA A 113 12.36 12.79 25.46
N GLY A 114 13.37 13.54 25.92
CA GLY A 114 14.44 12.97 26.75
C GLY A 114 15.26 11.93 25.98
N ALA A 115 15.16 10.66 26.39
CA ALA A 115 15.80 9.54 25.71
C ALA A 115 14.92 8.89 24.62
N ASP A 116 13.61 9.18 24.60
CA ASP A 116 12.68 8.59 23.64
C ASP A 116 12.75 9.34 22.30
N PRO A 117 13.06 8.65 21.18
CA PRO A 117 13.04 9.28 19.87
C PRO A 117 11.61 9.66 19.47
N ALA A 118 11.47 10.61 18.54
CA ALA A 118 10.18 10.94 17.97
C ALA A 118 9.68 9.73 17.16
N ALA A 119 8.59 9.10 17.60
CA ALA A 119 8.05 7.90 16.99
C ALA A 119 6.52 7.92 17.04
N ILE A 120 5.88 7.14 16.16
CA ILE A 120 4.42 7.00 16.11
C ILE A 120 4.07 5.52 16.05
N THR A 121 3.13 5.07 16.90
CA THR A 121 2.44 3.79 16.71
C THR A 121 0.94 4.00 16.71
N ILE A 122 0.26 3.55 15.66
CA ILE A 122 -1.19 3.52 15.56
C ILE A 122 -1.59 2.06 15.36
N SER A 123 -2.49 1.53 16.18
CA SER A 123 -3.10 0.21 16.00
C SER A 123 -4.61 0.37 16.17
N THR A 124 -5.40 -0.07 15.20
CA THR A 124 -6.87 -0.02 15.30
C THR A 124 -7.54 -1.14 14.53
N ASN A 125 -8.51 -1.78 15.16
CA ASN A 125 -9.46 -2.70 14.53
C ASN A 125 -10.86 -2.05 14.31
N GLY A 126 -10.95 -0.72 14.46
CA GLY A 126 -12.19 0.05 14.38
C GLY A 126 -12.48 0.67 13.01
N ASP A 127 -13.67 1.25 12.92
CA ASP A 127 -14.15 1.98 11.74
C ASP A 127 -13.69 3.44 11.80
N VAL A 128 -12.58 3.73 11.14
CA VAL A 128 -12.00 5.08 11.05
C VAL A 128 -12.46 5.76 9.76
N THR A 129 -13.06 6.94 9.87
CA THR A 129 -13.42 7.77 8.71
C THR A 129 -12.92 9.19 8.91
N GLY A 130 -12.27 9.76 7.90
CA GLY A 130 -11.92 11.18 7.86
C GLY A 130 -12.39 11.84 6.58
N GLY A 131 -12.62 13.15 6.62
CA GLY A 131 -12.87 13.91 5.41
C GLY A 131 -11.64 14.02 4.53
N ARG A 132 -10.53 14.45 5.13
CA ARG A 132 -9.22 14.56 4.49
C ARG A 132 -8.52 13.20 4.41
N ASN A 133 -8.12 12.60 5.54
CA ASN A 133 -7.45 11.30 5.54
C ASN A 133 -8.07 10.39 6.60
N GLY A 134 -8.15 9.07 6.39
CA GLY A 134 -8.67 8.15 7.41
C GLY A 134 -7.74 8.11 8.63
N ILE A 135 -6.53 7.61 8.42
CA ILE A 135 -5.42 7.68 9.38
C ILE A 135 -4.35 8.64 8.84
N LYS A 136 -3.77 9.45 9.73
CA LYS A 136 -2.67 10.36 9.42
C LYS A 136 -1.58 10.30 10.48
N ALA A 137 -0.37 9.90 10.10
CA ALA A 137 0.83 9.95 10.94
C ALA A 137 1.82 10.99 10.40
N MET A 138 2.35 11.86 11.28
CA MET A 138 3.38 12.83 10.95
C MET A 138 4.49 12.84 12.00
N ASN A 139 5.64 12.25 11.66
CA ASN A 139 6.81 12.21 12.54
C ASN A 139 7.88 13.21 12.09
N TYR A 140 8.45 13.96 13.03
CA TYR A 140 9.47 15.00 12.78
C TYR A 140 10.78 14.74 13.56
N GLY A 141 11.10 13.49 13.88
CA GLY A 141 12.37 13.12 14.53
C GLY A 141 12.71 11.63 14.38
N GLY A 142 13.83 11.19 14.95
CA GLY A 142 14.55 10.00 14.46
C GLY A 142 14.02 8.58 14.76
N GLY A 143 12.78 8.38 15.20
CA GLY A 143 12.20 7.06 15.50
C GLY A 143 11.12 6.60 14.51
N ASP A 144 10.66 5.35 14.66
CA ASP A 144 9.80 4.68 13.67
C ASP A 144 8.36 5.25 13.60
N ILE A 145 7.73 5.16 12.43
CA ILE A 145 6.28 5.16 12.27
C ILE A 145 5.83 3.70 12.08
N THR A 146 4.82 3.27 12.85
CA THR A 146 4.15 1.98 12.68
C THR A 146 2.65 2.19 12.67
N ILE A 147 1.96 1.74 11.63
CA ILE A 147 0.49 1.80 11.51
C ILE A 147 -0.02 0.39 11.24
N THR A 148 -0.92 -0.11 12.10
CA THR A 148 -1.69 -1.33 11.89
C THR A 148 -3.17 -0.97 11.79
N ALA A 149 -3.81 -1.34 10.68
CA ALA A 149 -5.22 -1.08 10.41
C ALA A 149 -5.93 -2.38 10.03
N ASP A 150 -6.61 -2.99 11.00
CA ASP A 150 -7.34 -4.26 10.83
C ASP A 150 -8.84 -4.02 10.53
N GLY A 151 -9.35 -2.82 10.81
CA GLY A 151 -10.73 -2.41 10.55
C GLY A 151 -10.93 -1.69 9.20
N LYS A 152 -12.03 -0.95 9.09
CA LYS A 152 -12.28 -0.07 7.93
C LYS A 152 -11.58 1.27 8.12
N VAL A 153 -10.85 1.76 7.12
CA VAL A 153 -10.23 3.08 7.12
C VAL A 153 -10.61 3.84 5.86
N ALA A 154 -11.42 4.90 5.97
CA ALA A 154 -11.97 5.63 4.83
C ALA A 154 -11.61 7.12 4.82
N ALA A 155 -11.28 7.66 3.65
CA ALA A 155 -11.10 9.09 3.41
C ALA A 155 -11.97 9.60 2.25
N THR A 156 -12.79 10.63 2.50
CA THR A 156 -13.73 11.11 1.48
C THR A 156 -13.12 12.06 0.43
N ASP A 157 -11.96 12.67 0.70
CA ASP A 157 -11.30 13.61 -0.23
C ASP A 157 -9.79 13.40 -0.44
N GLY A 158 -9.09 12.82 0.54
CA GLY A 158 -7.67 12.46 0.45
C GLY A 158 -7.46 10.96 0.63
N ASP A 159 -6.55 10.61 1.53
CA ASP A 159 -5.85 9.32 1.52
C ASP A 159 -6.36 8.42 2.66
N GLY A 160 -6.58 7.13 2.40
CA GLY A 160 -7.07 6.19 3.41
C GLY A 160 -6.12 6.16 4.61
N ILE A 161 -4.85 5.86 4.35
CA ILE A 161 -3.74 5.99 5.31
C ILE A 161 -2.69 6.94 4.72
N TYR A 162 -2.24 7.92 5.49
CA TYR A 162 -1.12 8.80 5.13
C TYR A 162 -0.03 8.75 6.20
N ALA A 163 1.15 8.24 5.84
CA ALA A 163 2.32 8.21 6.71
C ALA A 163 3.40 9.15 6.16
N TYR A 164 3.80 10.13 6.97
CA TYR A 164 4.84 11.09 6.62
C TYR A 164 5.93 11.12 7.68
N ASN A 165 7.14 10.72 7.30
CA ASN A 165 8.32 10.77 8.14
C ASN A 165 9.27 11.86 7.63
N ALA A 166 9.56 12.84 8.48
CA ALA A 166 10.66 13.80 8.32
C ALA A 166 11.75 13.60 9.39
N GLY A 167 11.75 12.42 10.04
CA GLY A 167 12.82 11.96 10.91
C GLY A 167 14.08 11.60 10.14
N THR A 168 15.17 11.28 10.83
CA THR A 168 16.45 10.94 10.18
C THR A 168 16.72 9.44 10.08
N ASN A 169 16.30 8.62 11.06
CA ASN A 169 16.78 7.22 11.17
C ASN A 169 15.65 6.18 11.34
N GLY A 170 14.41 6.63 11.58
CA GLY A 170 13.28 5.74 11.85
C GLY A 170 12.73 5.10 10.59
N ARG A 171 12.26 3.87 10.71
CA ARG A 171 11.56 3.13 9.65
C ARG A 171 10.10 3.60 9.52
N VAL A 172 9.48 3.35 8.38
CA VAL A 172 8.03 3.54 8.21
C VAL A 172 7.38 2.21 7.83
N ILE A 173 6.53 1.69 8.71
CA ILE A 173 5.83 0.42 8.53
C ILE A 173 4.32 0.66 8.51
N VAL A 174 3.65 0.23 7.45
CA VAL A 174 2.18 0.25 7.34
C VAL A 174 1.67 -1.15 7.03
N THR A 175 0.83 -1.69 7.90
CA THR A 175 0.23 -3.02 7.77
C THR A 175 -1.29 -2.91 7.79
N THR A 176 -1.96 -3.52 6.80
CA THR A 176 -3.42 -3.70 6.82
C THR A 176 -3.78 -5.15 7.10
N GLY A 177 -4.83 -5.37 7.88
CA GLY A 177 -5.26 -6.71 8.31
C GLY A 177 -5.96 -7.52 7.21
N VAL A 178 -6.01 -8.85 7.38
CA VAL A 178 -6.83 -9.69 6.50
C VAL A 178 -8.30 -9.30 6.65
N GLY A 179 -8.94 -8.90 5.55
CA GLY A 179 -10.33 -8.44 5.55
C GLY A 179 -10.55 -6.98 5.94
N SER A 180 -9.48 -6.20 6.20
CA SER A 180 -9.58 -4.74 6.34
C SER A 180 -10.06 -4.09 5.04
N ASP A 181 -10.67 -2.91 5.13
CA ASP A 181 -11.10 -2.10 3.97
C ASP A 181 -10.53 -0.68 4.07
N VAL A 182 -9.41 -0.44 3.39
CA VAL A 182 -8.74 0.87 3.33
C VAL A 182 -9.09 1.57 2.03
N SER A 183 -9.71 2.75 2.11
CA SER A 183 -10.15 3.51 0.93
C SER A 183 -9.83 4.99 1.04
N GLY A 184 -9.29 5.56 -0.03
CA GLY A 184 -9.13 6.99 -0.22
C GLY A 184 -9.71 7.46 -1.55
N LYS A 185 -10.11 8.72 -1.63
CA LYS A 185 -10.47 9.35 -2.90
C LYS A 185 -9.23 9.59 -3.76
N LYS A 186 -8.11 9.96 -3.14
CA LYS A 186 -6.80 10.00 -3.78
C LYS A 186 -6.22 8.60 -3.74
N ASP A 187 -5.38 8.34 -2.73
CA ASP A 187 -4.62 7.11 -2.61
C ASP A 187 -5.19 6.25 -1.47
N GLY A 188 -5.13 4.92 -1.61
CA GLY A 188 -5.53 4.01 -0.54
C GLY A 188 -4.55 4.12 0.64
N ILE A 189 -3.25 3.98 0.35
CA ILE A 189 -2.14 4.20 1.27
C ILE A 189 -1.12 5.12 0.59
N ASP A 190 -0.78 6.26 1.20
CA ASP A 190 0.36 7.10 0.82
C ASP A 190 1.43 7.10 1.91
N VAL A 191 2.63 6.62 1.58
CA VAL A 191 3.83 6.69 2.42
C VAL A 191 4.88 7.59 1.79
N ARG A 192 5.29 8.62 2.53
CA ARG A 192 6.39 9.53 2.18
C ARG A 192 7.45 9.52 3.28
N ASP A 193 8.59 8.88 3.02
CA ASP A 193 9.70 8.76 3.97
C ASP A 193 10.90 9.63 3.57
N PHE A 194 11.16 10.68 4.34
CA PHE A 194 12.32 11.56 4.19
C PHE A 194 13.44 11.22 5.20
N GLY A 195 13.34 10.09 5.91
CA GLY A 195 14.38 9.53 6.75
C GLY A 195 15.26 8.52 6.04
N SER A 196 16.19 7.90 6.79
CA SER A 196 17.11 6.86 6.32
C SER A 196 16.77 5.44 6.80
N GLY A 197 15.62 5.27 7.43
CA GLY A 197 15.08 3.94 7.73
C GLY A 197 14.57 3.25 6.46
N ASP A 198 14.29 1.95 6.59
CA ASP A 198 13.54 1.22 5.57
C ASP A 198 12.05 1.62 5.60
N THR A 199 11.42 1.67 4.43
CA THR A 199 9.97 1.79 4.25
C THR A 199 9.39 0.42 3.91
N GLU A 200 8.36 -0.02 4.64
CA GLU A 200 7.68 -1.30 4.46
C GLU A 200 6.16 -1.12 4.46
N ILE A 201 5.49 -1.63 3.43
CA ILE A 201 4.02 -1.67 3.33
C ILE A 201 3.57 -3.11 3.14
N ILE A 202 2.65 -3.57 3.97
CA ILE A 202 2.06 -4.92 3.91
C ILE A 202 0.54 -4.78 3.83
N ALA A 203 -0.03 -5.01 2.66
CA ALA A 203 -1.47 -4.93 2.41
C ALA A 203 -2.10 -6.32 2.38
N ASN A 204 -2.76 -6.76 3.45
CA ASN A 204 -3.42 -8.07 3.51
C ASN A 204 -4.93 -8.01 3.26
N GLY A 205 -5.53 -6.81 3.30
CA GLY A 205 -6.95 -6.58 3.04
C GLY A 205 -7.21 -5.91 1.68
N LYS A 206 -8.36 -5.24 1.58
CA LYS A 206 -8.68 -4.37 0.44
C LYS A 206 -8.02 -3.00 0.62
N VAL A 207 -7.40 -2.48 -0.43
CA VAL A 207 -6.84 -1.13 -0.50
C VAL A 207 -7.28 -0.46 -1.82
N THR A 208 -7.97 0.68 -1.74
CA THR A 208 -8.52 1.38 -2.92
C THR A 208 -8.18 2.87 -2.93
N GLY A 209 -7.43 3.31 -3.94
CA GLY A 209 -7.33 4.73 -4.34
C GLY A 209 -8.31 5.02 -5.47
N THR A 210 -9.34 5.82 -5.22
CA THR A 210 -10.46 5.96 -6.16
C THR A 210 -10.08 6.74 -7.43
N LEU A 211 -9.21 7.76 -7.30
CA LEU A 211 -8.75 8.61 -8.41
C LEU A 211 -7.22 8.63 -8.55
N GLY A 212 -6.49 8.36 -7.45
CA GLY A 212 -5.05 8.14 -7.44
C GLY A 212 -4.72 6.65 -7.39
N ASP A 213 -3.77 6.26 -6.56
CA ASP A 213 -3.19 4.92 -6.57
C ASP A 213 -3.65 4.07 -5.39
N GLY A 214 -3.69 2.75 -5.56
CA GLY A 214 -3.98 1.83 -4.45
C GLY A 214 -2.96 2.02 -3.32
N ILE A 215 -1.67 1.91 -3.67
CA ILE A 215 -0.54 2.13 -2.76
C ILE A 215 0.47 3.05 -3.43
N VAL A 216 0.88 4.12 -2.74
CA VAL A 216 2.00 4.99 -3.08
C VAL A 216 3.09 4.88 -2.02
N ALA A 217 4.32 4.60 -2.43
CA ALA A 217 5.48 4.57 -1.54
C ALA A 217 6.66 5.33 -2.14
N HIS A 218 7.12 6.37 -1.45
CA HIS A 218 8.26 7.19 -1.87
C HIS A 218 9.23 7.38 -0.70
N ASN A 219 10.52 7.13 -0.92
CA ASN A 219 11.58 7.58 -0.02
C ASN A 219 12.49 8.64 -0.70
N THR A 220 13.50 9.16 0.01
CA THR A 220 14.45 10.17 -0.51
C THR A 220 15.84 9.57 -0.80
N PRO A 221 16.81 10.35 -1.35
CA PRO A 221 18.20 9.90 -1.50
C PRO A 221 18.89 9.44 -0.20
N GLU A 222 18.35 9.82 0.95
CA GLU A 222 18.78 9.39 2.28
C GLU A 222 18.13 8.06 2.72
N GLY A 223 17.04 7.65 2.07
CA GLY A 223 16.20 6.49 2.39
C GLY A 223 16.93 5.15 2.43
N GLY A 224 16.41 4.26 3.29
CA GLY A 224 16.73 2.84 3.29
C GLY A 224 16.03 2.10 2.15
N ASN A 225 15.84 0.79 2.31
CA ASN A 225 15.14 -0.06 1.36
C ASN A 225 13.64 0.30 1.32
N LEU A 226 13.00 0.04 0.19
CA LEU A 226 11.56 0.19 0.02
C LEU A 226 10.96 -1.18 -0.33
N THR A 227 10.06 -1.67 0.51
CA THR A 227 9.38 -2.96 0.32
C THR A 227 7.86 -2.79 0.33
N ILE A 228 7.18 -3.36 -0.66
CA ILE A 228 5.71 -3.47 -0.69
C ILE A 228 5.34 -4.94 -0.85
N THR A 229 4.44 -5.44 -0.01
CA THR A 229 3.88 -6.80 -0.10
C THR A 229 2.36 -6.73 -0.11
N THR A 230 1.71 -7.35 -1.09
CA THR A 230 0.26 -7.61 -1.05
C THR A 230 0.04 -9.08 -0.69
N GLY A 231 -0.69 -9.35 0.40
CA GLY A 231 -0.85 -10.71 0.94
C GLY A 231 -1.90 -11.56 0.21
N ALA A 232 -1.87 -12.87 0.46
CA ALA A 232 -2.78 -13.88 -0.10
C ALA A 232 -4.25 -13.44 -0.08
N GLY A 233 -4.85 -13.23 -1.26
CA GLY A 233 -6.26 -12.85 -1.40
C GLY A 233 -6.58 -11.38 -1.12
N SER A 234 -5.57 -10.52 -0.97
CA SER A 234 -5.74 -9.05 -0.94
C SER A 234 -6.20 -8.50 -2.30
N GLU A 235 -6.80 -7.31 -2.26
CA GLU A 235 -7.20 -6.56 -3.44
C GLU A 235 -6.66 -5.13 -3.34
N VAL A 236 -5.75 -4.76 -4.24
CA VAL A 236 -5.23 -3.40 -4.37
C VAL A 236 -5.73 -2.80 -5.69
N SER A 237 -6.39 -1.65 -5.62
CA SER A 237 -6.99 -0.97 -6.79
C SER A 237 -6.69 0.52 -6.79
N GLY A 238 -6.25 1.05 -7.92
CA GLY A 238 -6.06 2.49 -8.14
C GLY A 238 -6.75 3.00 -9.40
N GLY A 239 -7.27 4.22 -9.33
CA GLY A 239 -7.77 4.96 -10.50
C GLY A 239 -6.67 5.43 -11.46
N ASP A 240 -5.41 5.53 -11.00
CA ASP A 240 -4.24 5.71 -11.86
C ASP A 240 -3.32 4.48 -11.84
N ARG A 241 -2.88 3.99 -10.68
CA ARG A 241 -2.05 2.76 -10.58
C ARG A 241 -2.39 1.89 -9.38
N GLY A 242 -2.25 0.58 -9.51
CA GLY A 242 -2.44 -0.32 -8.37
C GLY A 242 -1.38 -0.07 -7.30
N ILE A 243 -0.11 -0.07 -7.71
CA ILE A 243 1.04 0.24 -6.86
C ILE A 243 1.97 1.22 -7.60
N GLU A 244 2.26 2.38 -7.00
CA GLU A 244 3.40 3.25 -7.33
C GLU A 244 4.49 3.13 -6.25
N ALA A 245 5.68 2.69 -6.65
CA ALA A 245 6.85 2.59 -5.79
C ALA A 245 8.04 3.35 -6.39
N ASN A 246 8.48 4.42 -5.73
CA ASN A 246 9.61 5.24 -6.16
C ASN A 246 10.71 5.22 -5.10
N ASN A 247 11.74 4.42 -5.32
CA ASN A 247 12.90 4.33 -4.43
C ASN A 247 14.03 5.25 -4.89
N PHE A 248 14.36 6.24 -4.06
CA PHE A 248 15.50 7.14 -4.24
C PHE A 248 16.70 6.79 -3.34
N GLY A 249 16.53 5.90 -2.36
CA GLY A 249 17.51 5.62 -1.30
C GLY A 249 18.90 5.22 -1.81
N ARG A 250 19.95 5.89 -1.31
CA ARG A 250 21.33 5.64 -1.76
C ARG A 250 21.84 4.27 -1.32
N GLY A 251 22.16 3.42 -2.29
CA GLY A 251 22.63 2.05 -2.03
C GLY A 251 21.52 1.07 -1.64
N SER A 252 20.27 1.52 -1.59
CA SER A 252 19.11 0.73 -1.19
C SER A 252 18.51 -0.10 -2.34
N ASP A 253 17.67 -1.07 -1.97
CA ASP A 253 16.91 -1.89 -2.91
C ASP A 253 15.40 -1.57 -2.86
N LEU A 254 14.72 -1.83 -3.98
CA LEU A 254 13.26 -1.79 -4.11
C LEU A 254 12.73 -3.21 -4.31
N GLY A 255 11.89 -3.68 -3.40
CA GLY A 255 11.18 -4.96 -3.49
C GLY A 255 9.67 -4.78 -3.58
N ILE A 256 9.02 -5.46 -4.52
CA ILE A 256 7.56 -5.59 -4.58
C ILE A 256 7.21 -7.06 -4.66
N THR A 257 6.38 -7.55 -3.74
CA THR A 257 5.80 -8.90 -3.74
C THR A 257 4.29 -8.80 -3.92
N VAL A 258 3.75 -9.48 -4.92
CA VAL A 258 2.32 -9.51 -5.22
C VAL A 258 1.78 -10.92 -5.07
N ASP A 259 1.15 -11.22 -3.93
CA ASP A 259 0.40 -12.45 -3.67
C ASP A 259 -1.13 -12.20 -3.65
N GLY A 260 -1.63 -11.31 -4.51
CA GLY A 260 -3.05 -10.92 -4.55
C GLY A 260 -3.51 -10.39 -5.91
N MET A 261 -4.60 -9.63 -5.91
CA MET A 261 -5.06 -8.91 -7.11
C MET A 261 -4.63 -7.44 -7.04
N VAL A 262 -3.94 -6.95 -8.08
CA VAL A 262 -3.48 -5.56 -8.21
C VAL A 262 -4.00 -4.97 -9.52
N THR A 263 -4.69 -3.83 -9.45
CA THR A 263 -5.37 -3.22 -10.61
C THR A 263 -5.13 -1.71 -10.72
N GLY A 264 -4.96 -1.21 -11.95
CA GLY A 264 -4.84 0.22 -12.25
C GLY A 264 -4.75 0.51 -13.75
N LYS A 265 -4.25 1.69 -14.15
CA LYS A 265 -3.79 1.91 -15.55
C LYS A 265 -2.43 1.25 -15.75
N ASP A 266 -1.50 1.52 -14.84
CA ASP A 266 -0.40 0.60 -14.58
C ASP A 266 -0.79 -0.25 -13.37
N GLY A 267 -0.72 -1.59 -13.46
CA GLY A 267 -0.97 -2.45 -12.30
C GLY A 267 0.10 -2.23 -11.23
N VAL A 268 1.37 -2.44 -11.61
CA VAL A 268 2.54 -2.10 -10.81
C VAL A 268 3.46 -1.15 -11.59
N PHE A 269 3.81 -0.03 -10.97
CA PHE A 269 4.79 0.94 -11.45
C PHE A 269 5.91 1.06 -10.42
N ALA A 270 7.11 0.60 -10.78
CA ALA A 270 8.26 0.54 -9.89
C ALA A 270 9.45 1.28 -10.51
N VAL A 271 10.04 2.21 -9.76
CA VAL A 271 11.19 2.98 -10.20
C VAL A 271 12.27 3.01 -9.12
N ASN A 272 13.46 2.56 -9.49
CA ASN A 272 14.69 2.85 -8.74
C ASN A 272 15.36 4.09 -9.33
N SER A 273 15.88 4.97 -8.48
CA SER A 273 16.69 6.12 -8.89
C SER A 273 18.13 5.71 -9.24
N GLN A 274 18.88 6.65 -9.83
CA GLN A 274 20.33 6.51 -10.07
C GLN A 274 21.19 6.33 -8.81
N PHE A 275 20.64 6.51 -7.61
CA PHE A 275 21.35 6.32 -6.35
C PHE A 275 21.13 4.92 -5.74
N SER A 276 20.09 4.22 -6.18
CA SER A 276 19.67 2.91 -5.67
C SER A 276 20.50 1.77 -6.30
N ARG A 277 20.21 0.51 -5.90
CA ARG A 277 20.86 -0.69 -6.44
C ARG A 277 19.87 -1.57 -7.22
N ASN A 278 19.20 -2.49 -6.54
CA ASN A 278 18.40 -3.55 -7.18
C ASN A 278 16.91 -3.22 -7.15
N LEU A 279 16.19 -3.64 -8.18
CA LEU A 279 14.73 -3.59 -8.26
C LEU A 279 14.22 -5.02 -8.49
N THR A 280 13.45 -5.54 -7.54
CA THR A 280 12.86 -6.88 -7.62
C THR A 280 11.33 -6.77 -7.60
N ILE A 281 10.66 -7.40 -8.57
CA ILE A 281 9.22 -7.65 -8.54
C ILE A 281 9.01 -9.17 -8.54
N ALA A 282 8.34 -9.68 -7.52
CA ALA A 282 7.94 -11.08 -7.41
C ALA A 282 6.41 -11.17 -7.34
N MET A 283 5.85 -12.18 -8.01
CA MET A 283 4.41 -12.37 -8.09
C MET A 283 4.06 -13.85 -7.91
N GLY A 284 3.14 -14.13 -6.98
CA GLY A 284 2.64 -15.46 -6.66
C GLY A 284 1.83 -16.11 -7.80
N ALA A 285 1.61 -17.42 -7.68
CA ALA A 285 0.93 -18.22 -8.72
C ALA A 285 -0.58 -17.91 -8.80
N ASP A 286 -1.25 -17.82 -7.65
CA ASP A 286 -2.69 -17.53 -7.55
C ASP A 286 -2.99 -16.02 -7.53
N SER A 287 -2.21 -15.23 -8.27
CA SER A 287 -2.24 -13.76 -8.25
C SER A 287 -2.54 -13.16 -9.62
N GLU A 288 -3.07 -11.94 -9.67
CA GLU A 288 -3.32 -11.20 -10.90
C GLU A 288 -2.84 -9.74 -10.81
N ILE A 289 -2.11 -9.29 -11.83
CA ILE A 289 -1.76 -7.87 -12.02
C ILE A 289 -2.36 -7.41 -13.34
N ALA A 290 -3.38 -6.56 -13.28
CA ALA A 290 -4.07 -6.04 -14.46
C ALA A 290 -3.88 -4.52 -14.59
N GLY A 291 -3.43 -4.07 -15.76
CA GLY A 291 -3.37 -2.67 -16.12
C GLY A 291 -4.21 -2.35 -17.34
N THR A 292 -4.86 -1.19 -17.40
CA THR A 292 -5.45 -0.75 -18.67
C THR A 292 -4.37 -0.38 -19.70
N ASN A 293 -3.18 0.06 -19.28
CA ASN A 293 -2.02 0.38 -20.11
C ASN A 293 -0.90 -0.66 -19.97
N ARG A 294 -0.49 -1.00 -18.75
CA ARG A 294 0.56 -2.01 -18.49
C ARG A 294 0.26 -2.80 -17.22
N GLY A 295 0.42 -4.12 -17.24
CA GLY A 295 0.38 -4.90 -16.01
C GLY A 295 1.54 -4.50 -15.09
N ILE A 296 2.77 -4.64 -15.58
CA ILE A 296 4.00 -4.27 -14.85
C ILE A 296 4.81 -3.27 -15.67
N ARG A 297 5.22 -2.16 -15.05
CA ARG A 297 6.28 -1.26 -15.53
C ARG A 297 7.37 -1.15 -14.46
N ALA A 298 8.56 -1.68 -14.75
CA ALA A 298 9.72 -1.58 -13.88
C ALA A 298 10.85 -0.81 -14.57
N GLU A 299 11.39 0.22 -13.92
CA GLU A 299 12.50 1.03 -14.41
C GLU A 299 13.60 1.12 -13.35
N ASN A 300 14.66 0.33 -13.52
CA ASN A 300 15.84 0.43 -12.66
C ASN A 300 16.82 1.43 -13.26
N ASN A 301 16.95 2.60 -12.61
CA ASN A 301 18.04 3.53 -12.90
C ASN A 301 19.26 3.31 -11.99
N GLY A 302 19.13 2.42 -11.00
CA GLY A 302 20.14 2.10 -10.00
C GLY A 302 21.30 1.31 -10.55
N SER A 303 22.29 1.07 -9.69
CA SER A 303 23.57 0.42 -10.01
C SER A 303 23.55 -1.12 -10.01
N GLY A 304 22.44 -1.73 -9.57
CA GLY A 304 22.28 -3.17 -9.45
C GLY A 304 21.40 -3.77 -10.54
N ASP A 305 20.78 -4.91 -10.21
CA ASP A 305 19.98 -5.72 -11.13
C ASP A 305 18.49 -5.34 -11.11
N LEU A 306 17.80 -5.58 -12.22
CA LEU A 306 16.34 -5.61 -12.32
C LEU A 306 15.89 -7.06 -12.49
N LEU A 307 15.15 -7.59 -11.51
CA LEU A 307 14.58 -8.93 -11.55
C LEU A 307 13.06 -8.86 -11.51
N ILE A 308 12.39 -9.51 -12.47
CA ILE A 308 10.94 -9.71 -12.47
C ILE A 308 10.66 -11.21 -12.51
N THR A 309 9.92 -11.72 -11.52
CA THR A 309 9.48 -13.12 -11.46
C THR A 309 7.95 -13.19 -11.42
N ILE A 310 7.35 -13.88 -12.40
CA ILE A 310 5.90 -13.93 -12.60
C ILE A 310 5.44 -15.38 -12.54
N ALA A 311 4.73 -15.77 -11.48
CA ALA A 311 4.09 -17.08 -11.42
C ALA A 311 2.61 -17.07 -11.82
N GLY A 312 1.90 -15.95 -11.61
CA GLY A 312 0.47 -15.80 -11.91
C GLY A 312 0.19 -15.06 -13.21
N ARG A 313 -0.89 -14.27 -13.22
CA ARG A 313 -1.47 -13.66 -14.43
C ARG A 313 -1.19 -12.16 -14.56
N VAL A 314 -0.54 -11.73 -15.64
CA VAL A 314 -0.28 -10.31 -15.90
C VAL A 314 -0.98 -9.87 -17.18
N THR A 315 -1.83 -8.84 -17.11
CA THR A 315 -2.55 -8.32 -18.28
C THR A 315 -2.37 -6.83 -18.51
N ALA A 316 -2.40 -6.44 -19.79
CA ALA A 316 -2.54 -5.07 -20.25
C ALA A 316 -3.65 -4.99 -21.30
N ASP A 317 -4.59 -4.05 -21.17
CA ASP A 317 -5.70 -3.92 -22.15
C ASP A 317 -5.28 -3.17 -23.43
N THR A 318 -4.54 -2.07 -23.30
CA THR A 318 -4.19 -1.16 -24.41
C THR A 318 -2.69 -1.12 -24.75
N GLY A 319 -1.86 -1.84 -24.00
CA GLY A 319 -0.39 -1.67 -24.04
C GLY A 319 0.40 -2.92 -23.67
N THR A 320 1.58 -2.74 -23.09
CA THR A 320 2.54 -3.84 -22.86
C THR A 320 2.31 -4.49 -21.50
N ALA A 321 2.09 -5.81 -21.45
CA ALA A 321 1.78 -6.50 -20.20
C ALA A 321 2.93 -6.45 -19.18
N VAL A 322 4.17 -6.72 -19.63
CA VAL A 322 5.39 -6.58 -18.80
C VAL A 322 6.40 -5.70 -19.51
N ARG A 323 6.69 -4.51 -18.97
CA ARG A 323 7.73 -3.60 -19.47
C ARG A 323 8.84 -3.40 -18.44
N ALA A 324 10.04 -3.88 -18.76
CA ALA A 324 11.23 -3.77 -17.94
C ALA A 324 12.30 -2.90 -18.62
N VAL A 325 12.92 -1.98 -17.88
CA VAL A 325 14.01 -1.13 -18.39
C VAL A 325 15.14 -1.01 -17.37
N ASN A 326 16.37 -1.29 -17.82
CA ASN A 326 17.61 -0.98 -17.11
C ASN A 326 18.29 0.24 -17.73
N SER A 327 18.77 1.18 -16.91
CA SER A 327 19.56 2.33 -17.37
C SER A 327 21.03 1.97 -17.66
N GLU A 328 21.80 2.92 -18.22
CA GLU A 328 23.25 2.79 -18.44
C GLU A 328 24.09 2.54 -17.17
N ASN A 329 23.56 2.91 -15.99
CA ASN A 329 24.23 2.66 -14.71
C ASN A 329 23.98 1.25 -14.17
N SER A 330 22.97 0.55 -14.71
CA SER A 330 22.45 -0.70 -14.18
C SER A 330 23.22 -1.91 -14.67
N ASN A 331 23.04 -3.03 -13.97
CA ASN A 331 23.72 -4.28 -14.26
C ASN A 331 22.80 -5.22 -15.07
N ASN A 332 22.34 -6.34 -14.53
CA ASN A 332 21.53 -7.33 -15.25
C ASN A 332 20.05 -6.95 -15.32
N LEU A 333 19.37 -7.32 -16.40
CA LEU A 333 17.91 -7.33 -16.50
C LEU A 333 17.46 -8.77 -16.70
N THR A 334 16.73 -9.32 -15.74
CA THR A 334 16.23 -10.69 -15.77
C THR A 334 14.71 -10.73 -15.64
N ILE A 335 14.03 -11.42 -16.56
CA ILE A 335 12.60 -11.74 -16.47
C ILE A 335 12.45 -13.26 -16.46
N VAL A 336 11.75 -13.81 -15.48
CA VAL A 336 11.43 -15.23 -15.39
C VAL A 336 9.92 -15.40 -15.20
N THR A 337 9.28 -16.18 -16.06
CA THR A 337 7.90 -16.64 -15.87
C THR A 337 7.91 -18.08 -15.37
N ALA A 338 6.92 -18.47 -14.55
CA ALA A 338 6.79 -19.84 -14.04
C ALA A 338 5.91 -20.71 -14.97
N VAL A 339 5.87 -22.02 -14.70
CA VAL A 339 4.92 -22.92 -15.35
C VAL A 339 3.49 -22.53 -14.96
N GLY A 340 2.62 -22.36 -15.96
CA GLY A 340 1.23 -21.94 -15.76
C GLY A 340 1.02 -20.43 -15.63
N SER A 341 2.08 -19.60 -15.66
CA SER A 341 1.92 -18.14 -15.71
C SER A 341 1.30 -17.71 -17.04
N GLU A 342 0.42 -16.70 -17.04
CA GLU A 342 -0.21 -16.17 -18.26
C GLU A 342 0.05 -14.66 -18.37
N ILE A 343 0.69 -14.23 -19.46
CA ILE A 343 1.03 -12.83 -19.72
C ILE A 343 0.34 -12.38 -21.01
N VAL A 344 -0.62 -11.46 -20.92
CA VAL A 344 -1.46 -11.05 -22.07
C VAL A 344 -1.44 -9.53 -22.28
N ALA A 345 -0.83 -9.10 -23.38
CA ALA A 345 -1.04 -7.78 -23.95
C ALA A 345 -2.17 -7.86 -24.97
N LYS A 346 -3.33 -7.33 -24.61
CA LYS A 346 -4.55 -7.35 -25.44
C LYS A 346 -4.53 -6.23 -26.48
N MET A 347 -5.53 -6.27 -27.34
CA MET A 347 -5.91 -5.17 -28.23
C MET A 347 -7.23 -4.55 -27.76
N ASP A 348 -7.25 -3.21 -27.69
CA ASP A 348 -8.45 -2.39 -27.62
C ASP A 348 -8.70 -1.82 -29.03
N GLU A 349 -9.95 -1.64 -29.46
CA GLU A 349 -10.24 -1.13 -30.81
C GLU A 349 -9.68 0.30 -31.02
N ASP A 350 -9.53 1.07 -29.95
CA ASP A 350 -8.98 2.44 -29.97
C ASP A 350 -7.44 2.50 -29.82
N TYR A 351 -6.75 1.40 -29.51
CA TYR A 351 -5.31 1.38 -29.21
C TYR A 351 -4.54 0.20 -29.83
N ASN A 352 -3.35 0.47 -30.38
CA ASN A 352 -2.48 -0.51 -31.05
C ASN A 352 -1.82 -1.55 -30.11
N GLY A 353 -2.40 -1.86 -28.95
CA GLY A 353 -1.88 -2.82 -27.97
C GLY A 353 -0.41 -2.60 -27.58
N GLY A 354 0.25 -3.69 -27.19
CA GLY A 354 1.68 -3.69 -26.90
C GLY A 354 2.30 -5.08 -26.98
N ASN A 355 3.51 -5.22 -26.42
CA ASN A 355 4.18 -6.53 -26.37
C ASN A 355 3.71 -7.31 -25.14
N GLY A 356 3.74 -8.64 -25.18
CA GLY A 356 3.53 -9.46 -23.99
C GLY A 356 4.63 -9.17 -22.97
N ILE A 357 5.87 -9.34 -23.39
CA ILE A 357 7.07 -8.91 -22.65
C ILE A 357 7.87 -7.92 -23.49
N SER A 358 8.26 -6.80 -22.90
CA SER A 358 9.19 -5.82 -23.47
C SER A 358 10.32 -5.54 -22.48
N ALA A 359 11.55 -5.92 -22.82
CA ALA A 359 12.73 -5.72 -21.99
C ALA A 359 13.79 -4.91 -22.75
N SER A 360 14.22 -3.79 -22.18
CA SER A 360 15.28 -2.94 -22.73
C SER A 360 16.39 -2.74 -21.70
N SER A 361 17.55 -3.34 -21.94
CA SER A 361 18.75 -3.13 -21.14
C SER A 361 19.68 -2.10 -21.80
N TYR A 362 19.88 -0.97 -21.13
CA TYR A 362 20.93 -0.01 -21.46
C TYR A 362 22.18 -0.20 -20.58
N GLY A 363 22.09 -1.08 -19.58
CA GLY A 363 23.13 -1.38 -18.60
C GLY A 363 24.30 -2.18 -19.16
N ARG A 364 25.24 -2.52 -18.28
CA ARG A 364 26.47 -3.27 -18.63
C ARG A 364 26.36 -4.78 -18.46
N GLY A 365 25.33 -5.24 -17.76
CA GLY A 365 25.08 -6.66 -17.52
C GLY A 365 24.36 -7.34 -18.67
N ASN A 366 23.85 -8.54 -18.40
CA ASN A 366 23.11 -9.34 -19.36
C ASN A 366 21.63 -8.96 -19.41
N LEU A 367 20.96 -9.30 -20.51
CA LEU A 367 19.51 -9.32 -20.65
C LEU A 367 19.04 -10.78 -20.80
N ASP A 368 18.47 -11.34 -19.74
CA ASP A 368 18.00 -12.72 -19.67
C ASP A 368 16.46 -12.78 -19.57
N ILE A 369 15.81 -13.45 -20.51
CA ILE A 369 14.36 -13.71 -20.48
C ILE A 369 14.13 -15.21 -20.51
N THR A 370 13.49 -15.75 -19.47
CA THR A 370 13.07 -17.16 -19.40
C THR A 370 11.56 -17.22 -19.27
N VAL A 371 10.90 -17.81 -20.27
CA VAL A 371 9.45 -18.04 -20.28
C VAL A 371 9.20 -19.51 -20.04
N ASN A 372 8.48 -19.84 -18.96
CA ASN A 372 8.02 -21.20 -18.67
C ASN A 372 6.49 -21.36 -18.73
N GLY A 373 5.74 -20.28 -19.02
CA GLY A 373 4.30 -20.27 -19.22
C GLY A 373 3.90 -19.64 -20.55
N ASP A 374 2.72 -19.05 -20.64
CA ASP A 374 2.19 -18.46 -21.87
C ASP A 374 2.37 -16.94 -21.92
N VAL A 375 2.82 -16.44 -23.07
CA VAL A 375 2.99 -15.02 -23.39
C VAL A 375 2.26 -14.72 -24.69
N THR A 376 1.23 -13.88 -24.65
CA THR A 376 0.45 -13.48 -25.82
C THR A 376 0.45 -11.97 -25.98
N SER A 377 0.62 -11.53 -27.23
CA SER A 377 0.44 -10.15 -27.68
C SER A 377 -0.48 -10.13 -28.89
N GLU A 378 -1.66 -9.51 -28.73
CA GLU A 378 -2.71 -9.45 -29.75
C GLU A 378 -2.42 -8.44 -30.89
N HIS A 379 -1.38 -7.60 -30.78
CA HIS A 379 -1.04 -6.62 -31.83
C HIS A 379 0.46 -6.44 -32.14
N TYR A 380 1.37 -6.74 -31.21
CA TYR A 380 2.81 -6.50 -31.38
C TYR A 380 3.66 -7.77 -31.19
N HIS A 381 4.78 -7.72 -30.47
CA HIS A 381 5.61 -8.91 -30.26
C HIS A 381 5.19 -9.69 -29.01
N GLY A 382 5.26 -11.03 -29.07
CA GLY A 382 5.16 -11.85 -27.85
C GLY A 382 6.26 -11.46 -26.88
N ILE A 383 7.51 -11.46 -27.36
CA ILE A 383 8.68 -10.93 -26.65
C ILE A 383 9.41 -9.90 -27.53
N TYR A 384 9.62 -8.70 -26.99
CA TYR A 384 10.59 -7.72 -27.48
C TYR A 384 11.76 -7.64 -26.51
N ALA A 385 12.98 -7.86 -27.02
CA ALA A 385 14.20 -7.78 -26.23
C ALA A 385 15.25 -6.89 -26.93
N TYR A 386 15.73 -5.88 -26.22
CA TYR A 386 16.76 -4.96 -26.70
C TYR A 386 17.89 -4.85 -25.67
N ASN A 387 19.12 -5.11 -26.10
CA ASN A 387 20.32 -4.90 -25.31
C ASN A 387 21.23 -3.89 -26.04
N SER A 388 21.59 -2.80 -25.37
CA SER A 388 22.32 -1.67 -25.95
C SER A 388 23.78 -1.97 -26.25
N GLU A 389 24.49 -1.02 -26.88
CA GLU A 389 25.94 -1.09 -27.16
C GLU A 389 26.83 -1.29 -25.91
N ASN A 390 26.32 -0.95 -24.72
CA ASN A 390 27.02 -1.16 -23.45
C ASN A 390 26.85 -2.57 -22.88
N GLY A 391 25.88 -3.34 -23.37
CA GLY A 391 25.40 -4.57 -22.74
C GLY A 391 26.28 -5.80 -22.93
N GLY A 392 26.06 -6.79 -22.07
CA GLY A 392 26.64 -8.13 -22.12
C GLY A 392 25.91 -9.04 -23.11
N ASP A 393 25.62 -10.27 -22.68
CA ASP A 393 24.83 -11.23 -23.45
C ASP A 393 23.33 -10.88 -23.45
N LEU A 394 22.62 -11.29 -24.51
CA LEU A 394 21.16 -11.31 -24.56
C LEU A 394 20.72 -12.78 -24.73
N LYS A 395 20.06 -13.34 -23.71
CA LYS A 395 19.53 -14.71 -23.73
C LYS A 395 18.00 -14.71 -23.66
N ILE A 396 17.37 -15.50 -24.53
CA ILE A 396 15.94 -15.83 -24.44
C ILE A 396 15.78 -17.34 -24.40
N THR A 397 15.03 -17.85 -23.43
CA THR A 397 14.68 -19.27 -23.31
C THR A 397 13.17 -19.42 -23.22
N VAL A 398 12.59 -20.23 -24.10
CA VAL A 398 11.17 -20.64 -24.06
C VAL A 398 11.12 -22.12 -23.67
N GLY A 399 10.50 -22.43 -22.53
CA GLY A 399 10.39 -23.76 -21.95
C GLY A 399 9.52 -24.72 -22.77
N THR A 400 9.56 -26.01 -22.44
CA THR A 400 8.91 -27.09 -23.23
C THR A 400 7.39 -27.04 -23.25
N GLU A 401 6.77 -26.45 -22.24
CA GLU A 401 5.31 -26.37 -22.07
C GLU A 401 4.85 -24.90 -22.14
N SER A 402 5.52 -24.11 -22.98
CA SER A 402 5.41 -22.65 -23.01
C SER A 402 5.07 -22.15 -24.41
N THR A 403 4.11 -21.23 -24.51
CA THR A 403 3.67 -20.64 -25.79
C THR A 403 4.03 -19.17 -25.84
N VAL A 404 4.69 -18.71 -26.92
CA VAL A 404 4.91 -17.28 -27.18
C VAL A 404 4.19 -16.89 -28.48
N ASN A 405 3.08 -16.18 -28.35
CA ASN A 405 2.27 -15.69 -29.46
C ASN A 405 2.48 -14.18 -29.65
N GLY A 406 2.78 -13.74 -30.88
CA GLY A 406 2.83 -12.32 -31.21
C GLY A 406 2.30 -12.04 -32.61
N ASP A 407 1.27 -11.19 -32.71
CA ASP A 407 0.67 -10.79 -33.99
C ASP A 407 1.71 -10.22 -34.97
N PHE A 408 2.69 -9.41 -34.51
CA PHE A 408 3.74 -8.93 -35.40
C PHE A 408 4.96 -9.86 -35.48
N PHE A 409 5.63 -10.21 -34.37
CA PHE A 409 6.65 -11.30 -34.31
C PHE A 409 6.51 -12.08 -33.00
N GLY A 410 6.84 -13.37 -32.98
CA GLY A 410 6.84 -14.14 -31.73
C GLY A 410 7.92 -13.61 -30.78
N ILE A 411 9.16 -13.56 -31.27
CA ILE A 411 10.33 -13.00 -30.58
C ILE A 411 11.04 -12.00 -31.50
N ASN A 412 11.27 -10.77 -31.02
CA ASN A 412 12.08 -9.75 -31.68
C ASN A 412 13.25 -9.36 -30.76
N ALA A 413 14.44 -9.93 -31.03
CA ALA A 413 15.63 -9.75 -30.21
C ALA A 413 16.73 -8.97 -30.95
N GLY A 414 17.25 -7.93 -30.31
CA GLY A 414 18.37 -7.12 -30.80
C GLY A 414 19.44 -6.95 -29.74
N ASN A 415 20.58 -7.63 -29.92
CA ASN A 415 21.78 -7.39 -29.14
C ASN A 415 22.72 -6.46 -29.92
N TYR A 416 23.04 -5.31 -29.34
CA TYR A 416 24.01 -4.36 -29.87
C TYR A 416 25.26 -4.28 -28.99
N GLY A 417 25.24 -4.93 -27.82
CA GLY A 417 26.36 -5.04 -26.89
C GLY A 417 27.39 -6.09 -27.33
N ARG A 418 28.47 -6.22 -26.56
CA ARG A 418 29.63 -7.07 -26.93
C ARG A 418 29.41 -8.57 -26.71
N GLY A 419 28.30 -8.96 -26.07
CA GLY A 419 27.99 -10.36 -25.80
C GLY A 419 27.37 -11.11 -26.98
N ASN A 420 26.96 -12.34 -26.68
CA ASN A 420 26.25 -13.22 -27.59
C ASN A 420 24.75 -12.90 -27.59
N LEU A 421 24.09 -13.29 -28.68
CA LEU A 421 22.64 -13.40 -28.74
C LEU A 421 22.28 -14.89 -28.79
N GLU A 422 21.71 -15.42 -27.71
CA GLU A 422 21.26 -16.81 -27.60
C GLU A 422 19.73 -16.84 -27.53
N ILE A 423 19.09 -17.63 -28.40
CA ILE A 423 17.65 -17.90 -28.34
C ILE A 423 17.46 -19.41 -28.37
N THR A 424 16.92 -19.96 -27.28
CA THR A 424 16.60 -21.38 -27.13
C THR A 424 15.08 -21.53 -27.07
N VAL A 425 14.50 -22.29 -28.00
CA VAL A 425 13.06 -22.57 -28.05
C VAL A 425 12.86 -24.06 -27.88
N LEU A 426 12.22 -24.46 -26.77
CA LEU A 426 11.85 -25.84 -26.46
C LEU A 426 10.33 -26.08 -26.58
N GLY A 427 9.53 -25.02 -26.45
CA GLY A 427 8.07 -25.00 -26.65
C GLY A 427 7.69 -24.34 -27.99
N GLU A 428 6.58 -23.59 -27.99
CA GLU A 428 6.02 -22.98 -29.20
C GLU A 428 6.28 -21.46 -29.28
N VAL A 429 6.56 -20.98 -30.49
CA VAL A 429 6.71 -19.55 -30.80
C VAL A 429 5.98 -19.26 -32.11
N ASN A 430 4.85 -18.56 -32.03
CA ASN A 430 3.88 -18.40 -33.11
C ASN A 430 3.73 -16.92 -33.52
N SER A 431 3.67 -16.66 -34.82
CA SER A 431 3.40 -15.35 -35.40
C SER A 431 3.08 -15.46 -36.89
N PRO A 432 2.17 -14.64 -37.45
CA PRO A 432 1.86 -14.63 -38.89
C PRO A 432 3.00 -14.07 -39.76
N ASN A 433 3.96 -13.31 -39.22
CA ASN A 433 5.10 -12.81 -40.01
C ASN A 433 6.37 -13.65 -39.80
N ASN A 434 6.98 -13.58 -38.61
CA ASN A 434 8.19 -14.33 -38.26
C ASN A 434 8.11 -14.77 -36.81
N ALA A 435 8.29 -16.08 -36.55
CA ALA A 435 8.36 -16.61 -35.19
C ALA A 435 9.53 -15.99 -34.41
N VAL A 436 10.72 -15.92 -34.99
CA VAL A 436 11.92 -15.36 -34.35
C VAL A 436 12.65 -14.42 -35.29
N VAL A 437 12.95 -13.21 -34.82
CA VAL A 437 13.81 -12.23 -35.48
C VAL A 437 14.97 -11.90 -34.54
N ALA A 438 16.18 -12.33 -34.91
CA ALA A 438 17.39 -12.17 -34.12
C ALA A 438 18.39 -11.24 -34.83
N ARG A 439 18.96 -10.27 -34.12
CA ARG A 439 20.02 -9.38 -34.63
C ARG A 439 21.12 -9.26 -33.57
N ASN A 440 22.28 -9.87 -33.81
CA ASN A 440 23.50 -9.51 -33.07
C ASN A 440 24.32 -8.53 -33.92
N ARG A 441 24.56 -7.34 -33.40
CA ARG A 441 25.20 -6.21 -34.11
C ARG A 441 26.31 -5.53 -33.30
N GLY A 442 26.68 -6.09 -32.14
CA GLY A 442 27.85 -5.64 -31.40
C GLY A 442 29.13 -5.73 -32.20
N GLY A 443 30.02 -4.76 -31.98
CA GLY A 443 31.40 -4.85 -32.44
C GLY A 443 32.20 -5.87 -31.60
N PRO A 444 33.25 -6.48 -32.18
CA PRO A 444 34.17 -7.36 -31.46
C PRO A 444 35.03 -6.61 -30.42
#